data_AF-A0A7C9VPR4-F1
#
_entry.id   AF-A0A7C9VPR4-F1
#
_cell.length_a   1.000
_cell.length_b   1.000
_cell.length_c   1.000
_cell.angle_alpha   90.00
_cell.angle_beta   90.00
_cell.angle_gamma   90.00
#
_symmetry.space_group_name_H-M   'P 1'
#
loop_
_entity.id
_entity.type
_entity.pdbx_description
1 polymer ?
#
loop_
_entity_poly.entity_id
_entity_poly.type
_entity_poly.pdbx_seq_one_letter_code
_entity_poly.pdbx_strand_id
1 'polypeptide(L)'
;MSLDEKPPGSDNKPRRYIRKRVRIQDEDVGYGKPPKAHQFKPGKSGNPKGRPKGAKSRKTILHEAANHKIGIRKNGKTRRITSLEGIFFKLTENALKGDVK
;
A
#
# COMPACT_ATOMS: atom_id res chain seq x y z
N MET A 1 -26.12 66.21 -27.45
CA MET A 1 -25.11 65.66 -26.50
C MET A 1 -25.86 64.66 -25.63
N SER A 2 -25.80 63.37 -26.00
CA SER A 2 -25.03 62.33 -25.26
C SER A 2 -25.87 61.77 -24.09
N LEU A 3 -26.54 60.63 -24.27
CA LEU A 3 -26.11 59.28 -23.82
C LEU A 3 -26.01 59.22 -22.27
N ASP A 4 -26.70 58.37 -21.51
CA ASP A 4 -26.90 56.93 -21.67
C ASP A 4 -28.12 56.43 -20.88
N GLU A 5 -28.96 55.63 -21.52
CA GLU A 5 -29.92 54.74 -20.86
C GLU A 5 -29.14 53.66 -20.11
N LYS A 6 -29.36 53.51 -18.80
CA LYS A 6 -28.78 52.38 -18.05
C LYS A 6 -29.52 51.10 -18.46
N PRO A 7 -28.83 50.04 -18.90
CA PRO A 7 -29.47 48.84 -19.42
C PRO A 7 -30.19 48.04 -18.33
N PRO A 8 -31.30 47.34 -18.67
CA PRO A 8 -32.02 46.45 -17.75
C PRO A 8 -31.21 45.18 -17.52
N GLY A 9 -30.66 45.04 -16.32
CA GLY A 9 -29.83 43.89 -15.97
C GLY A 9 -29.20 43.99 -14.59
N SER A 10 -29.92 44.49 -13.58
CA SER A 10 -29.46 44.40 -12.20
C SER A 10 -29.68 42.99 -11.68
N ASP A 11 -28.77 42.08 -12.03
CA ASP A 11 -28.62 40.81 -11.35
C ASP A 11 -28.31 41.07 -9.87
N ASN A 12 -29.35 41.09 -9.02
CA ASN A 12 -29.25 41.12 -7.56
C ASN A 12 -28.66 39.78 -7.04
N LYS A 13 -27.42 39.49 -7.40
CA LYS A 13 -26.68 38.34 -6.87
C LYS A 13 -25.96 38.81 -5.61
N PRO A 14 -26.26 38.23 -4.43
CA PRO A 14 -25.56 38.61 -3.21
C PRO A 14 -24.06 38.42 -3.42
N ARG A 15 -23.27 39.42 -2.99
CA ARG A 15 -21.80 39.36 -3.01
C ARG A 15 -21.40 38.00 -2.44
N ARG A 16 -20.77 37.15 -3.27
CA ARG A 16 -20.25 35.85 -2.84
C ARG A 16 -19.36 36.10 -1.64
N TYR A 17 -19.85 35.78 -0.45
CA TYR A 17 -19.04 35.84 0.75
C TYR A 17 -17.96 34.77 0.56
N ILE A 18 -16.75 35.22 0.22
CA ILE A 18 -15.58 34.35 0.22
C ILE A 18 -15.49 33.87 1.66
N ARG A 19 -15.91 32.62 1.92
CA ARG A 19 -15.67 31.98 3.21
C ARG A 19 -14.17 32.06 3.44
N LYS A 20 -13.75 32.95 4.34
CA LYS A 20 -12.36 33.04 4.79
C LYS A 20 -12.03 31.62 5.25
N ARG A 21 -11.14 30.92 4.55
CA ARG A 21 -10.61 29.66 5.07
C ARG A 21 -9.92 30.04 6.37
N VAL A 22 -10.56 29.78 7.50
CA VAL A 22 -9.92 29.90 8.80
C VAL A 22 -8.74 28.95 8.72
N ARG A 23 -7.52 29.51 8.65
CA ARG A 23 -6.31 28.71 8.82
C ARG A 23 -6.40 28.21 10.25
N ILE A 24 -6.79 26.96 10.44
CA ILE A 24 -6.72 26.29 11.73
C ILE A 24 -5.24 26.40 12.11
N GLN A 25 -4.94 27.29 13.07
CA GLN A 25 -3.59 27.45 13.60
C GLN A 25 -3.14 26.09 14.14
N ASP A 26 -1.82 25.87 14.15
CA ASP A 26 -1.19 24.61 14.56
C ASP A 26 -1.47 24.19 16.02
N GLU A 27 -2.27 25.01 16.73
CA GLU A 27 -2.60 25.00 18.15
C GLU A 27 -4.01 24.50 18.49
N ASP A 28 -4.84 24.15 17.49
CA ASP A 28 -6.21 23.65 17.69
C ASP A 28 -6.20 22.21 18.21
N VAL A 29 -5.79 22.05 19.47
CA VAL A 29 -5.71 20.79 20.21
C VAL A 29 -7.08 20.40 20.74
N GLY A 30 -7.49 19.14 20.53
CA GLY A 30 -8.81 18.65 20.91
C GLY A 30 -8.95 17.13 20.76
N TYR A 31 -10.14 16.59 21.00
CA TYR A 31 -10.37 15.15 20.89
C TYR A 31 -10.04 14.63 19.49
N GLY A 32 -9.16 13.62 19.40
CA GLY A 32 -8.67 13.07 18.13
C GLY A 32 -7.66 13.96 17.36
N LYS A 33 -7.28 15.12 17.90
CA LYS A 33 -6.30 16.06 17.34
C LYS A 33 -5.13 16.25 18.31
N PRO A 34 -4.17 15.30 18.37
CA PRO A 34 -3.01 15.46 19.23
C PRO A 34 -2.14 16.64 18.78
N PRO A 35 -1.41 17.31 19.70
CA PRO A 35 -0.55 18.46 19.35
C PRO A 35 0.49 18.11 18.28
N LYS A 36 0.67 18.96 17.27
CA LYS A 36 1.58 18.70 16.14
C LYS A 36 3.03 18.49 16.55
N ALA A 37 3.49 19.17 17.61
CA ALA A 37 4.85 19.02 18.13
C ALA A 37 5.20 17.58 18.57
N HIS A 38 4.19 16.79 18.94
CA HIS A 38 4.37 15.40 19.41
C HIS A 38 3.90 14.36 18.39
N GLN A 39 3.35 14.77 17.24
CA GLN A 39 2.95 13.83 16.21
C GLN A 39 4.17 13.17 15.54
N PHE A 40 4.09 11.86 15.29
CA PHE A 40 5.11 11.18 14.52
C PHE A 40 5.03 11.61 13.05
N LYS A 41 6.21 11.83 12.43
CA LYS A 41 6.28 12.14 11.00
C LYS A 41 5.80 10.93 10.19
N PRO A 42 5.04 11.13 9.09
CA PRO A 42 4.65 10.04 8.19
C PRO A 42 5.86 9.20 7.77
N GLY A 43 5.71 7.88 7.82
CA GLY A 43 6.78 6.92 7.47
C GLY A 43 7.82 6.68 8.56
N LYS A 44 7.81 7.43 9.67
CA LYS A 44 8.71 7.20 10.81
C LYS A 44 7.93 6.60 11.99
N SER A 45 8.35 5.42 12.44
CA SER A 45 7.83 4.81 13.67
C SER A 45 8.24 5.66 14.87
N GLY A 46 7.32 5.84 15.84
CA GLY A 46 7.62 6.44 17.14
C GLY A 46 8.57 5.60 18.00
N ASN A 47 8.71 4.31 17.69
CA ASN A 47 9.70 3.42 18.28
C ASN A 47 10.66 2.90 17.19
N PRO A 48 11.81 3.57 16.95
CA PRO A 48 12.81 3.14 15.98
C PRO A 48 13.49 1.81 16.33
N LYS A 49 13.52 1.45 17.63
CA LYS A 49 14.06 0.17 18.12
C LYS A 49 13.06 -0.99 17.99
N GLY A 50 11.82 -0.70 17.63
CA GLY A 50 10.79 -1.71 17.39
C GLY A 50 11.06 -2.52 16.13
N ARG A 51 10.27 -3.59 15.91
CA ARG A 51 10.40 -4.42 14.72
C ARG A 51 10.18 -3.57 13.46
N PRO A 52 11.11 -3.58 12.49
CA PRO A 52 10.96 -2.77 11.30
C PRO A 52 9.80 -3.26 10.43
N LYS A 53 9.13 -2.31 9.77
CA LYS A 53 8.05 -2.60 8.83
C LYS A 53 8.62 -3.42 7.66
N GLY A 54 8.01 -4.58 7.39
CA GLY A 54 8.47 -5.49 6.32
C GLY A 54 9.57 -6.48 6.72
N ALA A 55 9.94 -6.58 8.00
CA ALA A 55 10.90 -7.57 8.47
C ALA A 55 10.44 -9.01 8.18
N LYS A 56 11.17 -9.71 7.29
CA LYS A 56 10.89 -11.11 6.93
C LYS A 56 10.96 -12.02 8.17
N SER A 57 9.89 -12.77 8.42
CA SER A 57 9.85 -13.84 9.42
C SER A 57 10.22 -15.19 8.80
N ARG A 58 10.49 -16.21 9.62
CA ARG A 58 10.68 -17.59 9.14
C ARG A 58 9.50 -18.05 8.27
N LYS A 59 8.26 -17.70 8.65
CA LYS A 59 7.05 -17.98 7.88
C LYS A 59 7.07 -17.31 6.50
N THR A 60 7.47 -16.03 6.41
CA THR A 60 7.50 -15.34 5.12
C THR A 60 8.58 -15.90 4.21
N ILE A 61 9.76 -16.24 4.76
CA ILE A 61 10.85 -16.85 3.98
C ILE A 61 10.41 -18.22 3.45
N LEU A 62 9.83 -19.06 4.30
CA LEU A 62 9.34 -20.38 3.90
C LEU A 62 8.27 -20.27 2.80
N HIS A 63 7.32 -19.35 2.96
CA HIS A 63 6.28 -19.12 1.97
C HIS A 63 6.84 -18.63 0.63
N GLU A 64 7.82 -17.71 0.66
CA GLU A 64 8.50 -17.21 -0.54
C GLU A 64 9.28 -18.33 -1.24
N ALA A 65 10.03 -19.13 -0.49
CA ALA A 65 10.77 -20.27 -1.02
C ALA A 65 9.86 -21.33 -1.63
N ALA A 66 8.79 -21.72 -0.93
CA ALA A 66 7.83 -22.72 -1.41
C ALA A 66 7.16 -22.31 -2.73
N ASN A 67 6.82 -21.03 -2.88
CA ASN A 67 6.15 -20.50 -4.07
C ASN A 67 7.11 -20.08 -5.19
N HIS A 68 8.42 -20.07 -4.94
CA HIS A 68 9.41 -19.73 -5.96
C HIS A 68 9.33 -20.70 -7.14
N LYS A 69 9.34 -20.16 -8.38
CA LYS A 69 9.16 -20.93 -9.61
C LYS A 69 10.47 -21.51 -10.12
N ILE A 70 10.64 -22.82 -10.01
CA ILE A 70 11.77 -23.58 -10.51
C ILE A 70 11.47 -24.23 -11.86
N GLY A 71 12.50 -24.42 -12.68
CA GLY A 71 12.40 -25.14 -13.95
C GLY A 71 12.66 -26.64 -13.75
N ILE A 72 11.73 -27.49 -14.17
CA ILE A 72 11.88 -28.95 -14.13
C ILE A 72 11.66 -29.52 -15.54
N ARG A 73 12.48 -30.50 -15.91
CA ARG A 73 12.35 -31.24 -17.17
C ARG A 73 11.46 -32.47 -16.94
N LYS A 74 10.39 -32.60 -17.73
CA LYS A 74 9.51 -33.77 -17.74
C LYS A 74 9.23 -34.16 -19.19
N ASN A 75 9.49 -35.42 -19.55
CA ASN A 75 9.25 -35.98 -20.88
C ASN A 75 9.83 -35.11 -22.02
N GLY A 76 11.08 -34.65 -21.85
CA GLY A 76 11.78 -33.80 -22.82
C GLY A 76 11.33 -32.33 -22.86
N LYS A 77 10.27 -31.94 -22.14
CA LYS A 77 9.80 -30.55 -22.07
C LYS A 77 10.17 -29.90 -20.74
N THR A 78 10.65 -28.66 -20.78
CA THR A 78 10.93 -27.87 -19.57
C THR A 78 9.67 -27.10 -19.15
N ARG A 79 9.23 -27.28 -17.90
CA ARG A 79 8.09 -26.55 -17.32
C ARG A 79 8.52 -25.81 -16.06
N ARG A 80 7.92 -24.63 -15.83
CA ARG A 80 8.10 -23.87 -14.60
C ARG A 80 7.01 -24.25 -13.59
N ILE A 81 7.40 -24.79 -12.45
CA ILE A 81 6.49 -25.17 -11.36
C ILE A 81 6.96 -24.55 -10.04
N THR A 82 6.11 -24.51 -9.02
CA THR A 82 6.54 -24.02 -7.71
C THR A 82 7.54 -25.00 -7.09
N SER A 83 8.39 -24.52 -6.17
CA SER A 83 9.34 -25.38 -5.47
C SER A 83 8.62 -26.46 -4.66
N LEU A 84 7.48 -26.11 -4.06
CA LEU A 84 6.61 -27.04 -3.36
C LEU A 84 6.05 -28.13 -4.30
N GLU A 85 5.53 -27.76 -5.47
CA GLU A 85 5.10 -28.73 -6.50
C GLU A 85 6.26 -29.63 -6.93
N GLY A 86 7.46 -29.07 -7.07
CA GLY A 86 8.68 -29.82 -7.41
C GLY A 86 9.08 -30.83 -6.34
N ILE A 87 8.95 -30.49 -5.05
CA ILE A 87 9.19 -31.40 -3.94
C ILE A 87 8.24 -32.59 -4.02
N PHE A 88 6.93 -32.36 -4.13
CA PHE A 88 5.95 -33.46 -4.25
C PHE A 88 6.16 -34.30 -5.50
N PHE A 89 6.50 -33.66 -6.62
CA PHE A 89 6.83 -34.38 -7.85
C PHE A 89 8.05 -35.29 -7.65
N LYS A 90 9.11 -34.82 -7.00
CA LYS A 90 10.31 -35.62 -6.76
C LYS A 90 10.08 -36.73 -5.74
N LEU A 91 9.32 -36.45 -4.68
CA LEU A 91 8.91 -37.44 -3.68
C LEU A 91 8.13 -38.59 -4.32
N THR A 92 7.15 -38.29 -5.18
CA THR A 92 6.38 -39.31 -5.89
C THR A 92 7.24 -40.07 -6.89
N GLU A 93 8.16 -39.39 -7.62
CA GLU A 93 9.11 -40.06 -8.51
C GLU A 93 10.01 -41.06 -7.78
N ASN A 94 10.56 -40.67 -6.62
CA ASN A 94 11.41 -41.55 -5.82
C ASN A 94 10.61 -42.71 -5.19
N ALA A 95 9.39 -42.44 -4.73
CA ALA A 95 8.50 -43.47 -4.21
C ALA A 95 8.16 -44.54 -5.26
N LEU A 96 7.88 -44.11 -6.49
CA LEU A 96 7.62 -45.04 -7.61
C LEU A 96 8.86 -45.84 -8.01
N LYS A 97 10.07 -45.31 -7.79
CA LYS A 97 11.34 -46.02 -8.03
C LYS A 97 11.71 -47.00 -6.92
N GLY A 98 10.97 -47.01 -5.81
CA GLY A 98 11.26 -47.86 -4.64
C GLY A 98 12.46 -47.37 -3.82
N ASP A 99 12.95 -46.16 -4.06
CA ASP A 99 14.10 -45.57 -3.37
C ASP A 99 13.59 -44.61 -2.27
N VAL A 100 12.77 -45.16 -1.38
CA VAL A 100 12.27 -44.48 -0.19
C VAL A 100 13.16 -44.91 0.97
N LYS A 101 14.20 -44.14 1.22
CA LYS A 101 15.08 -44.31 2.38
C LYS A 101 14.75 -43.29 3.45
#